data_AF-A0AAU9FWN7-F1
#
_entry.id   AF-A0AAU9FWN7-F1
#
_cell.length_a   1.000
_cell.length_b   1.000
_cell.length_c   1.000
_cell.angle_alpha   90.00
_cell.angle_beta   90.00
_cell.angle_gamma   90.00
#
_symmetry.space_group_name_H-M   'P 1'
#
loop_
_entity.id
_entity.type
_entity.pdbx_description
1 polymer ?
#
loop_
_entity_poly.entity_id
_entity_poly.type
_entity_poly.pdbx_seq_one_letter_code
_entity_poly.pdbx_strand_id
1 'polypeptide(L)'
;MSNLLKKDNKWAWTSEQQAAFEELKEKLTQAPVLACPDFAERFTLQTDASAYGLGAVLTQQISGEERVIAYASRRLLKAEENYSATEKECLAIVWAIRKLQFNLEGYHFDVITDHLALKWLNSINSPTGRIARWALELQQFRFDVHYRRGSQNIEADALSRQPVEALQRTQEEPPKCSWIQRLLKRIQTQPEQCSEFIVENGQIYRRPGNRPDEEDSHQWKLCVARDHRQRVLQECHDHPTAGHQGIRKTINRVTQRYY
;
A
#
# COMPACT_ATOMS: atom_id res chain seq x y z
N MET A 1 -4.11 -4.44 -16.04
CA MET A 1 -5.23 -3.97 -16.90
C MET A 1 -6.48 -3.77 -16.05
N SER A 2 -7.19 -2.66 -16.25
CA SER A 2 -8.55 -2.43 -15.70
C SER A 2 -9.50 -3.47 -16.30
N ASN A 3 -10.58 -3.82 -15.58
CA ASN A 3 -11.52 -4.85 -16.06
C ASN A 3 -12.14 -4.50 -17.42
N LEU A 4 -12.30 -3.22 -17.76
CA LEU A 4 -12.84 -2.73 -19.03
C LEU A 4 -11.98 -3.05 -20.27
N LEU A 5 -10.68 -3.33 -20.11
CA LEU A 5 -9.74 -3.52 -21.25
C LEU A 5 -9.34 -4.99 -21.44
N LYS A 6 -9.99 -5.93 -20.75
CA LYS A 6 -9.76 -7.36 -20.93
C LYS A 6 -10.47 -7.84 -22.21
N LYS A 7 -9.78 -8.67 -23.00
CA LYS A 7 -10.24 -9.16 -24.31
C LYS A 7 -11.62 -9.85 -24.27
N ASP A 8 -11.95 -10.49 -23.15
CA ASP A 8 -13.19 -11.25 -22.95
C ASP A 8 -14.24 -10.52 -22.10
N ASN A 9 -14.04 -9.22 -21.81
CA ASN A 9 -15.01 -8.43 -21.05
C ASN A 9 -15.74 -7.45 -21.97
N LYS A 10 -17.08 -7.41 -21.89
CA LYS A 10 -17.85 -6.39 -22.61
C LYS A 10 -17.56 -5.04 -22.00
N TRP A 11 -17.14 -4.08 -22.82
CA TRP A 11 -16.95 -2.71 -22.39
C TRP A 11 -18.30 -2.13 -21.94
N ALA A 12 -18.43 -1.80 -20.66
CA ALA A 12 -19.63 -1.23 -20.07
C ALA A 12 -19.22 -0.15 -19.08
N TRP A 13 -19.40 1.12 -19.46
CA TRP A 13 -19.14 2.25 -18.58
C TRP A 13 -20.35 2.49 -17.68
N THR A 14 -20.29 2.00 -16.44
CA THR A 14 -21.39 2.12 -15.47
C THR A 14 -21.14 3.26 -14.49
N SER A 15 -22.12 3.49 -13.61
CA SER A 15 -22.03 4.47 -12.51
C SER A 15 -20.83 4.23 -11.60
N GLU A 16 -20.41 2.98 -11.39
CA GLU A 16 -19.23 2.65 -10.57
C GLU A 16 -17.93 3.18 -11.22
N GLN A 17 -17.79 3.03 -12.54
CA GLN A 17 -16.61 3.54 -13.25
C GLN A 17 -16.64 5.07 -13.37
N GLN A 18 -17.84 5.65 -13.51
CA GLN A 18 -18.01 7.11 -13.51
C GLN A 18 -17.62 7.72 -12.15
N ALA A 19 -18.10 7.14 -11.04
CA ALA A 19 -17.77 7.59 -9.70
C ALA A 19 -16.27 7.45 -9.40
N ALA A 20 -15.66 6.32 -9.75
CA ALA A 20 -14.22 6.14 -9.61
C ALA A 20 -13.43 7.15 -10.47
N PHE A 21 -13.89 7.49 -11.66
CA PHE A 21 -13.26 8.50 -12.52
C PHE A 21 -13.38 9.91 -11.94
N GLU A 22 -14.54 10.27 -11.40
CA GLU A 22 -14.81 11.57 -10.77
C GLU A 22 -14.03 11.75 -9.47
N GLU A 23 -13.99 10.73 -8.61
CA GLU A 23 -13.18 10.74 -7.38
C GLU A 23 -11.69 10.92 -7.70
N LEU A 24 -11.21 10.26 -8.75
CA LEU A 24 -9.82 10.36 -9.19
C LEU A 24 -9.53 11.74 -9.79
N LYS A 25 -10.47 12.33 -10.56
CA LYS A 25 -10.36 13.73 -11.00
C LYS A 25 -10.31 14.68 -9.81
N GLU A 26 -11.21 14.53 -8.85
CA GLU A 26 -11.28 15.41 -7.68
C GLU A 26 -9.96 15.36 -6.89
N LYS A 27 -9.46 14.16 -6.59
CA LYS A 27 -8.17 13.97 -5.90
C LYS A 27 -6.97 14.44 -6.72
N LEU A 28 -6.98 14.32 -8.05
CA LEU A 28 -5.93 14.89 -8.90
C LEU A 28 -6.00 16.42 -8.99
N THR A 29 -7.17 17.01 -8.79
CA THR A 29 -7.37 18.47 -8.79
C THR A 29 -7.20 19.12 -7.41
N GLN A 30 -7.17 18.31 -6.34
CA GLN A 30 -6.89 18.74 -4.96
C GLN A 30 -5.42 18.39 -4.63
N ALA A 31 -4.55 19.36 -4.80
CA ALA A 31 -3.08 19.25 -4.77
C ALA A 31 -2.50 18.55 -3.52
N PRO A 32 -1.43 17.76 -3.69
CA PRO A 32 -0.08 18.32 -3.55
C PRO A 32 0.44 18.77 -4.91
N VAL A 33 0.93 20.01 -4.97
CA VAL A 33 1.37 20.63 -6.21
C VAL A 33 2.64 19.90 -6.64
N LEU A 34 2.57 19.12 -7.72
CA LEU A 34 3.78 18.61 -8.36
C LEU A 34 4.68 19.79 -8.68
N ALA A 35 5.91 19.76 -8.18
CA ALA A 35 6.87 20.80 -8.47
C ALA A 35 7.49 20.56 -9.85
N CYS A 36 7.83 21.64 -10.54
CA CYS A 36 8.68 21.54 -11.72
C CYS A 36 10.06 21.02 -11.29
N PRO A 37 10.66 20.09 -12.04
CA PRO A 37 11.98 19.58 -11.72
C PRO A 37 13.03 20.69 -11.81
N ASP A 38 13.88 20.78 -10.79
CA ASP A 38 15.08 21.62 -10.80
C ASP A 38 16.30 20.73 -11.05
N PHE A 39 16.84 20.77 -12.27
CA PHE A 39 17.97 19.92 -12.66
C PHE A 39 19.30 20.32 -12.00
N ALA A 40 19.36 21.42 -11.24
CA ALA A 40 20.50 21.74 -10.40
C ALA A 40 20.52 20.92 -9.10
N GLU A 41 19.35 20.45 -8.66
CA GLU A 41 19.17 19.71 -7.42
C GLU A 41 19.14 18.20 -7.64
N ARG A 42 19.58 17.46 -6.61
CA ARG A 42 19.65 15.99 -6.68
C ARG A 42 18.26 15.37 -6.60
N PHE A 43 17.96 14.48 -7.54
CA PHE A 43 16.72 13.69 -7.51
C PHE A 43 16.78 12.59 -6.45
N THR A 44 15.63 12.32 -5.83
CA THR A 44 15.41 11.17 -4.95
C THR A 44 14.29 10.33 -5.52
N LEU A 45 14.60 9.08 -5.89
CA LEU A 45 13.66 8.12 -6.44
C LEU A 45 13.31 7.09 -5.37
N GLN A 46 12.09 7.15 -4.86
CA GLN A 46 11.55 6.17 -3.92
C GLN A 46 10.83 5.08 -4.71
N THR A 47 11.13 3.81 -4.44
CA THR A 47 10.51 2.67 -5.15
C THR A 47 10.05 1.61 -4.18
N ASP A 48 9.00 0.89 -4.57
CA ASP A 48 8.46 -0.23 -3.81
C ASP A 48 7.82 -1.26 -4.76
N ALA A 49 7.91 -2.54 -4.41
CA ALA A 49 7.19 -3.60 -5.09
C ALA A 49 6.24 -4.35 -4.16
N SER A 50 5.01 -4.55 -4.63
CA SER A 50 4.06 -5.44 -3.99
C SER A 50 3.95 -6.76 -4.74
N ALA A 51 3.11 -7.66 -4.23
CA ALA A 51 2.76 -8.89 -4.94
C ALA A 51 2.09 -8.63 -6.31
N TYR A 52 1.54 -7.44 -6.54
CA TYR A 52 0.66 -7.11 -7.68
C TYR A 52 1.11 -5.92 -8.52
N GLY A 53 1.95 -5.06 -7.98
CA GLY A 53 2.26 -3.77 -8.60
C GLY A 53 3.61 -3.23 -8.17
N LEU A 54 4.04 -2.23 -8.92
CA LEU A 54 5.25 -1.45 -8.70
C LEU A 54 4.82 0.00 -8.46
N GLY A 55 5.42 0.62 -7.46
CA GLY A 55 5.22 2.02 -7.12
C GLY A 55 6.55 2.77 -7.17
N ALA A 56 6.50 4.02 -7.63
CA ALA A 56 7.63 4.92 -7.62
C ALA A 56 7.20 6.37 -7.40
N VAL A 57 8.00 7.10 -6.63
CA VAL A 57 7.85 8.53 -6.39
C VAL A 57 9.18 9.20 -6.65
N LEU A 58 9.17 10.23 -7.49
CA LEU A 58 10.32 11.08 -7.74
C LEU A 58 10.16 12.37 -6.96
N THR A 59 11.10 12.67 -6.08
CA THR A 59 11.11 13.87 -5.25
C THR A 59 12.41 14.65 -5.40
N GLN A 60 12.38 15.92 -5.02
CA GLN A 60 13.55 16.80 -4.91
C GLN A 60 13.42 17.68 -3.67
N GLN A 61 14.56 18.08 -3.12
CA GLN A 61 14.60 19.13 -2.09
C GLN A 61 14.56 20.49 -2.80
N ILE A 62 13.42 21.16 -2.78
CA ILE A 62 13.24 22.47 -3.41
C ILE A 62 12.93 23.48 -2.32
N SER A 63 13.77 24.50 -2.19
CA SER A 63 13.65 25.55 -1.16
C SER A 63 13.60 25.00 0.28
N GLY A 64 14.29 23.88 0.55
CA GLY A 64 14.37 23.26 1.87
C GLY A 64 13.20 22.32 2.21
N GLU A 65 12.29 22.06 1.27
CA GLU A 65 11.19 21.11 1.44
C GLU A 65 11.28 19.99 0.41
N GLU A 66 10.95 18.75 0.81
CA GLU A 66 10.79 17.64 -0.13
C GLU A 66 9.51 17.87 -0.95
N ARG A 67 9.67 18.02 -2.26
CA ARG A 67 8.57 18.20 -3.19
C ARG A 67 8.54 17.07 -4.20
N VAL A 68 7.33 16.60 -4.49
CA VAL A 68 7.13 15.55 -5.48
C VAL A 68 7.18 16.15 -6.88
N ILE A 69 8.00 15.55 -7.73
CA ILE A 69 8.13 15.87 -9.16
C ILE A 69 7.19 14.97 -9.98
N ALA A 70 7.16 13.68 -9.66
CA ALA A 70 6.34 12.72 -10.37
C ALA A 70 5.95 11.52 -9.51
N TYR A 71 4.76 11.00 -9.76
CA TYR A 71 4.31 9.68 -9.29
C TYR A 71 4.24 8.72 -10.47
N ALA A 72 4.64 7.48 -10.26
CA ALA A 72 4.47 6.41 -11.24
C ALA A 72 4.04 5.12 -10.55
N SER A 73 3.03 4.45 -11.11
CA SER A 73 2.68 3.09 -10.70
C SER A 73 2.32 2.22 -11.91
N ARG A 74 2.54 0.92 -11.80
CA ARG A 74 1.98 -0.05 -12.75
C ARG A 74 1.68 -1.38 -12.07
N ARG A 75 0.76 -2.15 -12.67
CA ARG A 75 0.58 -3.56 -12.31
C ARG A 75 1.71 -4.41 -12.89
N LEU A 76 2.05 -5.47 -12.15
CA LEU A 76 2.91 -6.54 -12.64
C LEU A 76 2.21 -7.27 -13.81
N LEU A 77 3.03 -7.72 -14.75
CA LEU A 77 2.61 -8.65 -15.79
C LEU A 77 2.46 -10.05 -15.17
N LYS A 78 1.64 -10.90 -15.79
CA LYS A 78 1.43 -12.29 -15.33
C LYS A 78 2.74 -13.08 -15.15
N ALA A 79 3.76 -12.80 -15.97
CA ALA A 79 5.07 -13.41 -15.82
C ALA A 79 5.86 -12.84 -14.62
N GLU A 80 5.74 -11.54 -14.37
CA GLU A 80 6.42 -10.81 -13.28
C GLU A 80 5.80 -11.11 -11.91
N GLU A 81 4.51 -11.47 -11.86
CA GLU A 81 3.83 -11.92 -10.64
C GLU A 81 4.52 -13.14 -10.02
N ASN A 82 5.16 -13.98 -10.84
CA ASN A 82 5.89 -15.18 -10.40
C ASN A 82 7.35 -14.91 -10.01
N TYR A 83 7.81 -13.65 -10.08
CA TYR A 83 9.17 -13.31 -9.69
C TYR A 83 9.32 -13.41 -8.16
N SER A 84 10.53 -13.70 -7.71
CA SER A 84 10.85 -13.64 -6.28
C SER A 84 10.71 -12.20 -5.76
N ALA A 85 10.58 -12.02 -4.45
CA ALA A 85 10.48 -10.69 -3.84
C ALA A 85 11.65 -9.79 -4.27
N THR A 86 12.89 -10.29 -4.15
CA THR A 86 14.09 -9.55 -4.59
C THR A 86 14.06 -9.16 -6.07
N GLU A 87 13.58 -10.04 -6.94
CA GLU A 87 13.44 -9.71 -8.36
C GLU A 87 12.35 -8.66 -8.61
N LYS A 88 11.25 -8.67 -7.85
CA LYS A 88 10.19 -7.65 -7.95
C LYS A 88 10.68 -6.29 -7.48
N GLU A 89 11.40 -6.24 -6.36
CA GLU A 89 12.00 -5.01 -5.85
C GLU A 89 13.03 -4.45 -6.84
N CYS A 90 13.90 -5.30 -7.40
CA CYS A 90 14.86 -4.88 -8.43
C CYS A 90 14.14 -4.39 -9.70
N LEU A 91 13.07 -5.09 -10.09
CA LEU A 91 12.22 -4.68 -11.20
C LEU A 91 11.57 -3.31 -10.95
N ALA A 92 11.16 -2.99 -9.71
CA ALA A 92 10.62 -1.68 -9.35
C ALA A 92 11.61 -0.56 -9.68
N ILE A 93 12.86 -0.71 -9.25
CA ILE A 93 13.95 0.25 -9.51
C ILE A 93 14.18 0.39 -11.01
N VAL A 94 14.41 -0.73 -11.72
CA VAL A 94 14.70 -0.72 -13.17
C VAL A 94 13.56 -0.08 -13.94
N TRP A 95 12.33 -0.45 -13.63
CA TRP A 95 11.15 0.09 -14.29
C TRP A 95 10.98 1.58 -14.00
N ALA A 96 11.17 2.01 -12.76
CA ALA A 96 11.04 3.41 -12.37
C ALA A 96 12.08 4.30 -13.07
N ILE A 97 13.35 3.86 -13.10
CA ILE A 97 14.43 4.57 -13.80
C ILE A 97 14.14 4.68 -15.30
N ARG A 98 13.69 3.60 -15.96
CA ARG A 98 13.26 3.65 -17.37
C ARG A 98 12.12 4.63 -17.59
N LYS A 99 11.12 4.61 -16.69
CA LYS A 99 9.92 5.43 -16.82
C LYS A 99 10.22 6.92 -16.66
N LEU A 100 11.17 7.24 -15.79
CA LEU A 100 11.58 8.60 -15.42
C LEU A 100 12.95 8.98 -16.02
N GLN A 101 13.37 8.27 -17.07
CA GLN A 101 14.67 8.47 -17.70
C GLN A 101 14.89 9.93 -18.10
N PHE A 102 13.85 10.60 -18.60
CA PHE A 102 13.92 12.02 -18.99
C PHE A 102 14.31 12.96 -17.84
N ASN A 103 14.07 12.58 -16.58
CA ASN A 103 14.50 13.34 -15.41
C ASN A 103 15.91 12.94 -14.94
N LEU A 104 16.23 11.65 -15.04
CA LEU A 104 17.37 11.05 -14.34
C LEU A 104 18.63 10.92 -15.22
N GLU A 105 18.47 10.88 -16.54
CA GLU A 105 19.57 10.69 -17.47
C GLU A 105 20.56 11.86 -17.42
N GLY A 106 21.84 11.53 -17.26
CA GLY A 106 22.92 12.53 -17.14
C GLY A 106 23.10 13.12 -15.74
N TYR A 107 22.23 12.81 -14.79
CA TYR A 107 22.30 13.33 -13.42
C TYR A 107 22.67 12.26 -12.39
N HIS A 108 23.26 12.69 -11.28
CA HIS A 108 23.45 11.83 -10.11
C HIS A 108 22.19 11.91 -9.23
N PHE A 109 21.63 10.78 -8.83
CA PHE A 109 20.42 10.72 -8.00
C PHE A 109 20.50 9.66 -6.91
N ASP A 110 19.56 9.68 -5.98
CA ASP A 110 19.41 8.69 -4.92
C ASP A 110 18.24 7.75 -5.20
N VAL A 111 18.41 6.47 -4.92
CA VAL A 111 17.34 5.47 -4.96
C VAL A 111 17.04 5.01 -3.55
N ILE A 112 15.78 5.10 -3.14
CA ILE A 112 15.31 4.66 -1.83
C ILE A 112 14.44 3.43 -2.01
N THR A 113 14.79 2.36 -1.29
CA THR A 113 14.07 1.08 -1.29
C THR A 113 14.00 0.52 0.13
N ASP A 114 12.95 -0.25 0.41
CA ASP A 114 12.80 -1.00 1.65
C ASP A 114 13.43 -2.39 1.61
N HIS A 115 14.18 -2.70 0.54
CA HIS A 115 14.84 -3.99 0.39
C HIS A 115 16.36 -3.88 0.56
N LEU A 116 16.87 -4.27 1.73
CA LEU A 116 18.31 -4.27 2.05
C LEU A 116 19.15 -5.04 1.03
N ALA A 117 18.57 -6.09 0.44
CA ALA A 117 19.22 -6.90 -0.59
C ALA A 117 19.35 -6.18 -1.94
N LEU A 118 19.11 -4.87 -2.03
CA LEU A 118 19.40 -4.08 -3.22
C LEU A 118 20.45 -3.00 -2.98
N LYS A 119 20.90 -2.81 -1.74
CA LYS A 119 22.00 -1.89 -1.41
C LYS A 119 23.31 -2.24 -2.13
N TRP A 120 23.45 -3.51 -2.55
CA TRP A 120 24.61 -4.03 -3.27
C TRP A 120 24.43 -4.05 -4.80
N LEU A 121 23.36 -3.47 -5.36
CA LEU A 121 23.12 -3.41 -6.82
C LEU A 121 24.30 -2.82 -7.59
N ASN A 122 24.99 -1.83 -7.01
CA ASN A 122 26.16 -1.19 -7.63
C ASN A 122 27.46 -1.97 -7.41
N SER A 123 27.45 -3.01 -6.57
CA SER A 123 28.64 -3.75 -6.13
C SER A 123 28.49 -5.26 -6.30
N ILE A 124 27.65 -5.73 -7.24
CA ILE A 124 27.41 -7.17 -7.38
C ILE A 124 28.68 -7.90 -7.79
N ASN A 125 29.10 -8.87 -6.98
CA ASN A 125 30.00 -9.93 -7.39
C ASN A 125 29.16 -11.10 -7.97
N SER A 126 29.23 -11.27 -9.29
CA SER A 126 28.61 -12.38 -10.06
C SER A 126 27.06 -12.43 -10.04
N PRO A 127 26.36 -11.42 -10.61
CA PRO A 127 24.92 -11.54 -10.78
C PRO A 127 24.60 -12.61 -11.84
N THR A 128 23.51 -13.35 -11.66
CA THR A 128 23.03 -14.32 -12.66
C THR A 128 21.59 -13.98 -13.11
N GLY A 129 21.21 -14.43 -14.31
CA GLY A 129 19.84 -14.33 -14.79
C GLY A 129 19.34 -12.91 -15.05
N ARG A 130 18.16 -12.56 -14.52
CA ARG A 130 17.49 -11.26 -14.77
C ARG A 130 18.22 -10.10 -14.09
N ILE A 131 18.63 -10.29 -12.84
CA ILE A 131 19.32 -9.28 -12.04
C ILE A 131 20.64 -8.88 -12.72
N ALA A 132 21.35 -9.80 -13.35
CA ALA A 132 22.57 -9.47 -14.13
C ALA A 132 22.29 -8.53 -15.29
N ARG A 133 21.25 -8.82 -16.08
CA ARG A 133 20.87 -7.99 -17.23
C ARG A 133 20.42 -6.60 -16.78
N TRP A 134 19.67 -6.53 -15.69
CA TRP A 134 19.25 -5.27 -15.11
C TRP A 134 20.40 -4.48 -14.51
N ALA A 135 21.34 -5.12 -13.81
CA ALA A 135 22.52 -4.46 -13.27
C ALA A 135 23.37 -3.83 -14.40
N LEU A 136 23.59 -4.57 -15.51
CA LEU A 136 24.31 -4.04 -16.68
C LEU A 136 23.61 -2.83 -17.30
N GLU A 137 22.28 -2.87 -17.40
CA GLU A 137 21.51 -1.74 -17.89
C GLU A 137 21.60 -0.52 -16.95
N LEU A 138 21.56 -0.75 -15.65
CA LEU A 138 21.62 0.32 -14.65
C LEU A 138 23.00 1.00 -14.58
N GLN A 139 24.07 0.35 -15.08
CA GLN A 139 25.44 0.93 -15.09
C GLN A 139 25.56 2.23 -15.90
N GLN A 140 24.65 2.49 -16.84
CA GLN A 140 24.65 3.75 -17.59
C GLN A 140 24.20 4.95 -16.72
N PHE A 141 23.55 4.69 -15.59
CA PHE A 141 23.08 5.71 -14.66
C PHE A 141 24.01 5.83 -13.47
N ARG A 142 24.12 7.05 -12.92
CA ARG A 142 24.87 7.32 -11.69
C ARG A 142 23.88 7.50 -10.55
N PHE A 143 23.84 6.56 -9.62
CA PHE A 143 22.97 6.66 -8.45
C PHE A 143 23.50 5.89 -7.24
N ASP A 144 23.08 6.32 -6.05
CA ASP A 144 23.36 5.65 -4.78
C ASP A 144 22.08 5.00 -4.24
N VAL A 145 22.18 3.77 -3.73
CA VAL A 145 21.03 3.04 -3.15
C VAL A 145 21.02 3.17 -1.63
N HIS A 146 19.93 3.69 -1.09
CA HIS A 146 19.69 3.88 0.33
C HIS A 146 18.53 3.01 0.81
N TYR A 147 18.74 2.38 1.95
CA TYR A 147 17.67 1.62 2.61
C TYR A 147 16.83 2.55 3.48
N ARG A 148 15.51 2.47 3.34
CA ARG A 148 14.54 3.10 4.23
C ARG A 148 13.52 2.03 4.66
N ARG A 149 13.19 1.94 5.94
CA ARG A 149 12.19 0.96 6.41
C ARG A 149 10.86 1.21 5.70
N GLY A 150 10.14 0.14 5.33
CA GLY A 150 8.86 0.24 4.61
C GLY A 150 7.81 1.13 5.30
N SER A 151 7.80 1.16 6.64
CA SER A 151 6.93 2.07 7.41
C SER A 151 7.19 3.56 7.18
N GLN A 152 8.34 3.91 6.61
CA GLN A 152 8.74 5.27 6.23
C GLN A 152 8.74 5.48 4.71
N ASN A 153 8.42 4.44 3.91
CA ASN A 153 8.32 4.46 2.45
C ASN A 153 6.85 4.49 1.98
N ILE A 154 6.00 5.19 2.73
CA ILE A 154 4.53 5.09 2.65
C ILE A 154 4.02 5.42 1.25
N GLU A 155 4.60 6.42 0.58
CA GLU A 155 4.10 6.87 -0.72
C GLU A 155 4.34 5.84 -1.83
N ALA A 156 5.56 5.31 -1.94
CA ALA A 156 5.88 4.28 -2.91
C ALA A 156 5.13 2.96 -2.60
N ASP A 157 5.04 2.59 -1.32
CA ASP A 157 4.29 1.42 -0.85
C ASP A 157 2.79 1.54 -1.18
N ALA A 158 2.19 2.71 -0.96
CA ALA A 158 0.79 2.99 -1.31
C ALA A 158 0.53 3.01 -2.82
N LEU A 159 1.56 3.22 -3.65
CA LEU A 159 1.46 3.14 -5.11
C LEU A 159 1.68 1.72 -5.65
N SER A 160 2.54 0.94 -4.98
CA SER A 160 2.86 -0.44 -5.37
C SER A 160 1.74 -1.40 -4.97
N ARG A 161 1.16 -1.18 -3.79
CA ARG A 161 -0.08 -1.79 -3.31
C ARG A 161 -1.21 -0.96 -3.89
N GLN A 162 -2.29 -1.56 -4.37
CA GLN A 162 -3.43 -0.73 -4.74
C GLN A 162 -3.93 0.06 -3.52
N PRO A 163 -4.18 1.36 -3.62
CA PRO A 163 -5.23 1.97 -2.82
C PRO A 163 -6.53 1.70 -3.58
N VAL A 164 -7.35 0.75 -3.11
CA VAL A 164 -8.79 0.93 -2.78
C VAL A 164 -9.26 -0.34 -2.03
N GLU A 165 -8.89 -0.46 -0.76
CA GLU A 165 -9.86 -0.82 0.29
C GLU A 165 -9.81 0.22 1.44
N ALA A 166 -9.07 1.31 1.27
CA ALA A 166 -9.30 2.51 2.05
C ALA A 166 -10.58 3.15 1.51
N LEU A 167 -11.65 3.12 2.31
CA LEU A 167 -13.01 3.61 2.03
C LEU A 167 -14.01 2.60 1.42
N GLN A 168 -14.03 1.35 1.88
CA GLN A 168 -15.32 0.83 2.35
C GLN A 168 -15.38 1.00 3.88
N ARG A 169 -15.32 2.25 4.34
CA ARG A 169 -16.19 2.65 5.45
C ARG A 169 -17.59 2.68 4.86
N THR A 170 -18.13 1.51 4.52
CA THR A 170 -19.56 1.38 4.36
C THR A 170 -20.12 1.94 5.66
N GLN A 171 -21.00 2.93 5.54
CA GLN A 171 -22.01 3.16 6.55
C GLN A 171 -22.81 1.85 6.63
N GLU A 172 -22.24 0.82 7.27
CA GLU A 172 -22.99 -0.38 7.58
C GLU A 172 -24.01 0.08 8.62
N GLU A 173 -25.28 -0.02 8.24
CA GLU A 173 -26.38 0.15 9.18
C GLU A 173 -26.03 -0.56 10.49
N PRO A 174 -26.27 0.06 11.65
CA PRO A 174 -25.86 -0.49 12.92
C PRO A 174 -26.34 -1.95 13.01
N PRO A 175 -25.43 -2.89 13.28
CA PRO A 175 -25.73 -4.32 13.15
C PRO A 175 -26.95 -4.65 14.02
N LYS A 176 -27.95 -5.32 13.43
CA LYS A 176 -29.21 -5.76 14.09
C LYS A 176 -28.97 -6.84 15.16
N CYS A 177 -27.74 -7.00 15.64
CA CYS A 177 -27.38 -7.98 16.63
C CYS A 177 -27.76 -7.48 18.02
N SER A 178 -28.61 -8.24 18.73
CA SER A 178 -29.08 -7.89 20.07
C SER A 178 -27.96 -7.72 21.10
N TRP A 179 -26.79 -8.32 20.89
CA TRP A 179 -25.61 -8.13 21.74
C TRP A 179 -24.98 -6.75 21.55
N ILE A 180 -24.82 -6.28 20.31
CA ILE A 180 -24.24 -4.95 20.02
C ILE A 180 -25.17 -3.86 20.52
N GLN A 181 -26.48 -3.99 20.33
CA GLN A 181 -27.45 -3.03 20.84
C GLN A 181 -27.44 -2.95 22.37
N ARG A 182 -27.31 -4.09 23.07
CA ARG A 182 -27.16 -4.11 24.53
C ARG A 182 -25.83 -3.48 24.98
N LEU A 183 -24.74 -3.72 24.25
CA LEU A 183 -23.44 -3.14 24.55
C LEU A 183 -23.42 -1.63 24.32
N LEU A 184 -23.99 -1.13 23.21
CA LEU A 184 -24.19 0.30 22.97
C LEU A 184 -24.99 0.95 24.10
N LYS A 185 -26.11 0.35 24.49
CA LYS A 185 -26.94 0.84 25.60
C LYS A 185 -26.12 0.89 26.89
N ARG A 186 -25.32 -0.15 27.18
CA ARG A 186 -24.47 -0.22 28.36
C ARG A 186 -23.39 0.86 28.37
N ILE A 187 -22.67 1.05 27.26
CA ILE A 187 -21.65 2.09 27.08
C ILE A 187 -22.28 3.48 27.30
N GLN A 188 -23.47 3.72 26.76
CA GLN A 188 -24.20 4.98 26.93
C GLN A 188 -24.68 5.21 28.37
N THR A 189 -25.14 4.15 29.06
CA THR A 189 -25.66 4.28 30.44
C THR A 189 -24.57 4.33 31.50
N GLN A 190 -23.41 3.71 31.26
CA GLN A 190 -22.32 3.56 32.23
C GLN A 190 -20.95 3.66 31.55
N PRO A 191 -20.58 4.84 31.01
CA PRO A 191 -19.33 5.03 30.26
C PRO A 191 -18.08 4.77 31.12
N GLU A 192 -18.12 5.11 32.41
CA GLU A 192 -16.99 4.93 33.35
C GLU A 192 -16.61 3.46 33.57
N GLN A 193 -17.55 2.53 33.41
CA GLN A 193 -17.31 1.08 33.54
C GLN A 193 -16.92 0.41 32.22
N CYS A 194 -16.91 1.16 31.12
CA CYS A 194 -16.67 0.67 29.76
C CYS A 194 -15.52 1.42 29.07
N SER A 195 -14.48 1.82 29.83
CA SER A 195 -13.31 2.55 29.31
C SER A 195 -12.50 1.78 28.26
N GLU A 196 -12.70 0.47 28.15
CA GLU A 196 -12.11 -0.37 27.11
C GLU A 196 -12.84 -0.28 25.75
N PHE A 197 -13.98 0.43 25.68
CA PHE A 197 -14.78 0.58 24.46
C PHE A 197 -14.95 2.05 24.05
N ILE A 198 -14.92 2.31 22.74
CA ILE A 198 -15.35 3.60 22.17
C ILE A 198 -16.40 3.35 21.08
N VAL A 199 -17.24 4.36 20.86
CA VAL A 199 -18.23 4.35 19.78
C VAL A 199 -17.90 5.47 18.82
N GLU A 200 -17.54 5.13 17.59
CA GLU A 200 -17.33 6.08 16.50
C GLU A 200 -18.23 5.72 15.34
N ASN A 201 -18.99 6.69 14.82
CA ASN A 201 -19.87 6.51 13.66
C ASN A 201 -20.87 5.33 13.80
N GLY A 202 -21.36 5.06 15.01
CA GLY A 202 -22.30 3.97 15.28
C GLY A 202 -21.67 2.57 15.38
N GLN A 203 -20.34 2.48 15.27
CA GLN A 203 -19.57 1.25 15.40
C GLN A 203 -18.84 1.20 16.75
N ILE A 204 -18.74 0.00 17.34
CA ILE A 204 -18.05 -0.21 18.61
C ILE A 204 -16.62 -0.66 18.34
N TYR A 205 -15.66 -0.01 18.97
CA TYR A 205 -14.28 -0.45 19.00
C TYR A 205 -13.89 -0.84 20.41
N ARG A 206 -13.03 -1.85 20.53
CA ARG A 206 -12.46 -2.28 21.81
C ARG A 206 -10.96 -2.17 21.78
N ARG A 207 -10.37 -1.73 22.88
CA ARG A 207 -8.93 -1.81 23.10
C ARG A 207 -8.56 -3.25 23.51
N PRO A 208 -7.68 -3.96 22.77
CA PRO A 208 -7.18 -5.25 23.23
C PRO A 208 -6.40 -5.03 24.54
N GLY A 209 -6.78 -5.73 25.61
CA GLY A 209 -6.14 -5.57 26.92
C GLY A 209 -4.64 -5.81 26.86
N ASN A 210 -3.88 -5.07 27.68
CA ASN A 210 -2.41 -5.09 27.76
C ASN A 210 -1.85 -6.52 27.79
N ARG A 211 -1.48 -7.05 26.61
CA ARG A 211 -0.54 -8.16 26.50
C ARG A 211 0.85 -7.56 26.29
N PRO A 212 1.84 -7.91 27.13
CA PRO A 212 3.16 -7.23 27.13
C PRO A 212 3.96 -7.34 25.82
N ASP A 213 3.60 -8.26 24.92
CA ASP A 213 4.46 -8.68 23.79
C ASP A 213 3.95 -8.32 22.38
N GLU A 214 2.95 -7.45 22.23
CA GLU A 214 2.48 -7.00 20.90
C GLU A 214 2.59 -5.47 20.76
N GLU A 215 3.38 -5.00 19.79
CA GLU A 215 3.52 -3.58 19.39
C GLU A 215 2.17 -2.92 19.00
N ASP A 216 1.10 -3.72 18.86
CA ASP A 216 -0.28 -3.32 18.55
C ASP A 216 -1.14 -2.96 19.80
N SER A 217 -0.58 -2.90 21.01
CA SER A 217 -1.36 -2.77 22.26
C SER A 217 -2.14 -1.43 22.42
N HIS A 218 -1.99 -0.52 21.45
CA HIS A 218 -2.60 0.81 21.45
C HIS A 218 -3.61 1.02 20.32
N GLN A 219 -3.86 0.02 19.46
CA GLN A 219 -4.80 0.17 18.34
C GLN A 219 -6.23 -0.24 18.73
N TRP A 220 -7.20 0.65 18.47
CA TRP A 220 -8.63 0.36 18.59
C TRP A 220 -9.06 -0.65 17.52
N LYS A 221 -9.65 -1.77 17.93
CA LYS A 221 -10.10 -2.84 17.03
C LYS A 221 -11.61 -2.85 16.93
N LEU A 222 -12.14 -2.92 15.71
CA LEU A 222 -13.58 -2.93 15.46
C LEU A 222 -14.21 -4.22 16.00
N CYS A 223 -15.22 -4.12 16.85
CA CYS A 223 -15.97 -5.27 17.34
C CYS A 223 -16.89 -5.81 16.25
N VAL A 224 -16.63 -7.03 15.78
CA VAL A 224 -17.40 -7.62 14.68
C VAL A 224 -18.64 -8.33 15.21
N ALA A 225 -19.81 -7.88 14.74
CA ALA A 225 -21.10 -8.51 15.01
C ALA A 225 -21.11 -9.98 14.60
N ARG A 226 -21.80 -10.83 15.36
CA ARG A 226 -21.87 -12.28 15.06
C ARG A 226 -22.28 -12.56 13.62
N ASP A 227 -23.23 -11.79 13.11
CA ASP A 227 -23.79 -11.96 11.77
C ASP A 227 -22.80 -11.54 10.66
N HIS A 228 -21.80 -10.71 10.98
CA HIS A 228 -20.78 -10.22 10.05
C HIS A 228 -19.48 -11.05 10.11
N ARG A 229 -19.31 -11.92 11.12
CA ARG A 229 -18.09 -12.71 11.30
C ARG A 229 -17.78 -13.63 10.12
N GLN A 230 -18.80 -14.26 9.54
CA GLN A 230 -18.59 -15.16 8.40
C GLN A 230 -18.08 -14.40 7.19
N ARG A 231 -18.60 -13.21 6.93
CA ARG A 231 -18.13 -12.33 5.86
C ARG A 231 -16.70 -11.87 6.11
N VAL A 232 -16.39 -11.37 7.31
CA VAL A 232 -15.03 -10.95 7.67
C VAL A 232 -14.03 -12.11 7.57
N LEU A 233 -14.43 -13.33 7.94
CA LEU A 233 -13.60 -14.53 7.79
C LEU A 233 -13.39 -14.89 6.32
N GLN A 234 -14.42 -14.83 5.50
CA GLN A 234 -14.33 -15.04 4.04
C GLN A 234 -13.44 -13.97 3.39
N GLU A 235 -13.60 -12.70 3.74
CA GLU A 235 -12.71 -11.64 3.26
C GLU A 235 -11.27 -11.87 3.74
N CYS A 236 -11.03 -12.27 4.98
CA CYS A 236 -9.67 -12.50 5.47
C CYS A 236 -9.02 -13.80 4.94
N HIS A 237 -9.81 -14.74 4.39
CA HIS A 237 -9.37 -16.05 3.91
C HIS A 237 -9.39 -16.20 2.39
N ASP A 238 -10.50 -15.85 1.75
CA ASP A 238 -10.80 -16.02 0.33
C ASP A 238 -10.38 -14.81 -0.50
N HIS A 239 -10.01 -13.70 0.12
CA HIS A 239 -9.53 -12.55 -0.62
C HIS A 239 -8.28 -12.91 -1.44
N PRO A 240 -8.20 -12.51 -2.72
CA PRO A 240 -7.10 -12.89 -3.61
C PRO A 240 -5.70 -12.51 -3.09
N THR A 241 -5.63 -11.53 -2.17
CA THR A 241 -4.41 -11.07 -1.49
C THR A 241 -4.14 -11.72 -0.13
N ALA A 242 -5.15 -12.35 0.45
CA ALA A 242 -5.01 -13.14 1.67
C ALA A 242 -4.34 -14.48 1.35
N GLY A 243 -4.81 -15.17 0.31
CA GLY A 243 -4.44 -16.55 0.03
C GLY A 243 -4.93 -17.51 1.13
N HIS A 244 -5.19 -18.77 0.74
CA HIS A 244 -5.65 -19.84 1.64
C HIS A 244 -4.54 -20.35 2.56
N GLN A 245 -3.94 -19.47 3.37
CA GLN A 245 -2.74 -19.77 4.15
C GLN A 245 -3.00 -20.57 5.44
N GLY A 246 -4.14 -21.27 5.50
CA GLY A 246 -4.57 -22.08 6.64
C GLY A 246 -5.06 -21.26 7.84
N ILE A 247 -5.69 -21.96 8.78
CA ILE A 247 -6.48 -21.38 9.89
C ILE A 247 -5.67 -20.37 10.72
N ARG A 248 -4.43 -20.70 11.09
CA ARG A 248 -3.62 -19.88 12.01
C ARG A 248 -3.30 -18.49 11.44
N LYS A 249 -3.00 -18.40 10.15
CA LYS A 249 -2.64 -17.12 9.50
C LYS A 249 -3.87 -16.27 9.20
N THR A 250 -5.00 -16.90 8.87
CA THR A 250 -6.29 -16.21 8.77
C THR A 250 -6.68 -15.61 10.12
N ILE A 251 -6.56 -16.37 11.21
CA ILE A 251 -6.84 -15.88 12.56
C ILE A 251 -5.95 -14.69 12.90
N ASN A 252 -4.62 -14.77 12.66
CA ASN A 252 -3.72 -13.66 12.94
C ASN A 252 -4.10 -12.36 12.20
N ARG A 253 -4.54 -12.44 10.94
CA ARG A 253 -5.00 -11.26 10.19
C ARG A 253 -6.29 -10.68 10.73
N VAL A 254 -7.23 -11.56 11.08
CA VAL A 254 -8.50 -11.14 11.68
C VAL A 254 -8.20 -10.44 13.01
N THR A 255 -7.35 -11.01 13.87
CA THR A 255 -7.02 -10.44 15.18
C THR A 255 -6.18 -9.18 15.11
N GLN A 256 -5.47 -8.91 14.01
CA GLN A 256 -4.79 -7.64 13.79
C GLN A 256 -5.78 -6.48 13.57
N ARG A 257 -6.89 -6.73 12.88
CA ARG A 257 -7.84 -5.67 12.45
C ARG A 257 -9.13 -5.61 13.26
N TYR A 258 -9.56 -6.73 13.82
CA TYR A 258 -10.90 -6.91 14.39
C TYR A 258 -10.86 -7.49 15.82
N TYR A 259 -11.89 -7.19 16.60
CA TYR A 259 -12.16 -7.75 17.92
C TYR A 259 -13.37 -8.70 17.89
#